data_AF-A0A8K1DDN1-F1
#
_entry.id   AF-A0A8K1DDN1-F1
#
_cell.length_a   1.000
_cell.length_b   1.000
_cell.length_c   1.000
_cell.angle_alpha   90.00
_cell.angle_beta   90.00
_cell.angle_gamma   90.00
#
_symmetry.space_group_name_H-M   'P 1'
#
loop_
_entity.id
_entity.type
_entity.pdbx_description
1 polymer ?
#
loop_
_entity_poly.entity_id
_entity_poly.type
_entity_poly.pdbx_seq_one_letter_code
_entity_poly.pdbx_strand_id
1 'polypeptide(L)'
;MQEMTFPKTFNNYDTSKNRTLIAPHGPDPVFFGVRGEDVQTVVRGASLVKSSEKFSGYMVFRSNQGTGDHLQNELDLNNLRPFSSGYMVGHVAETPKIIVGGHVMFSILKSGKKANCAVYKPTGLTGIASSLIKGDLIRIGGGIRKASKTHDRILNVEFIDVIKLEKNSVLVNPYCGRCMKHMKSRGKGQGYKCEKCGKTSQNKILKKVPRKIKDQLYLPVPSAHRHLTRPLQRISKFNTKIEFDDSKEWFCNSI
;
A
#
# COMPACT_ATOMS: atom_id res chain seq x y z
N MET A 1 -5.18 23.50 -10.10
CA MET A 1 -4.13 23.47 -9.05
C MET A 1 -3.22 22.23 -9.16
N GLN A 2 -3.62 21.03 -8.70
CA GLN A 2 -2.67 19.90 -8.54
C GLN A 2 -1.97 19.51 -9.85
N GLU A 3 -2.69 19.38 -10.96
CA GLU A 3 -2.11 19.05 -12.27
C GLU A 3 -1.08 20.09 -12.76
N MET A 4 -1.33 21.38 -12.51
CA MET A 4 -0.45 22.49 -12.90
C MET A 4 0.82 22.62 -12.03
N THR A 5 0.89 21.89 -10.93
CA THR A 5 1.98 21.96 -9.94
C THR A 5 2.60 20.60 -9.62
N PHE A 6 2.10 19.52 -10.22
CA PHE A 6 2.73 18.21 -10.25
C PHE A 6 4.05 18.26 -11.06
N PRO A 7 5.10 17.50 -10.70
CA PRO A 7 5.24 16.61 -9.54
C PRO A 7 5.74 17.32 -8.27
N LYS A 8 5.83 18.67 -8.29
CA LYS A 8 6.37 19.47 -7.17
C LYS A 8 5.38 19.68 -6.01
N THR A 9 4.07 19.42 -6.19
CA THR A 9 3.08 19.34 -5.11
C THR A 9 2.48 17.93 -5.02
N PHE A 10 2.11 17.50 -3.82
CA PHE A 10 1.67 16.12 -3.53
C PHE A 10 0.57 16.05 -2.47
N ASN A 11 -0.22 14.95 -2.48
CA ASN A 11 -1.30 14.72 -1.50
C ASN A 11 -2.29 15.89 -1.34
N ASN A 12 -2.62 16.61 -2.42
CA ASN A 12 -3.57 17.74 -2.36
C ASN A 12 -4.99 17.33 -2.78
N TYR A 13 -5.11 16.40 -3.73
CA TYR A 13 -6.38 15.85 -4.21
C TYR A 13 -6.26 14.34 -4.47
N ASP A 14 -7.28 13.57 -4.08
CA ASP A 14 -7.46 12.16 -4.45
C ASP A 14 -8.43 12.06 -5.62
N THR A 15 -7.90 12.00 -6.85
CA THR A 15 -8.68 11.83 -8.08
C THR A 15 -9.49 10.53 -8.08
N SER A 16 -9.01 9.47 -7.41
CA SER A 16 -9.70 8.16 -7.37
C SER A 16 -10.97 8.15 -6.52
N LYS A 17 -11.13 9.14 -5.64
CA LYS A 17 -12.33 9.33 -4.79
C LYS A 17 -12.96 10.71 -4.96
N ASN A 18 -12.55 11.48 -5.96
CA ASN A 18 -12.94 12.86 -6.21
C ASN A 18 -12.95 13.75 -4.94
N ARG A 19 -11.83 13.74 -4.19
CA ARG A 19 -11.77 14.33 -2.84
C ARG A 19 -10.58 15.26 -2.61
N THR A 20 -10.86 16.47 -2.14
CA THR A 20 -9.88 17.43 -1.59
C THR A 20 -9.21 16.91 -0.31
N LEU A 21 -7.88 17.06 -0.21
CA LEU A 21 -7.06 16.59 0.91
C LEU A 21 -6.30 17.70 1.66
N ILE A 22 -6.36 18.94 1.17
CA ILE A 22 -5.67 20.11 1.76
C ILE A 22 -6.48 20.84 2.83
N ALA A 23 -7.81 20.81 2.75
CA ALA A 23 -8.70 21.48 3.69
C ALA A 23 -9.05 20.55 4.87
N PRO A 24 -8.95 21.01 6.13
CA PRO A 24 -9.44 20.27 7.29
C PRO A 24 -10.99 20.32 7.37
N HIS A 25 -11.53 19.61 8.37
CA HIS A 25 -12.98 19.55 8.66
C HIS A 25 -13.32 19.98 10.10
N GLY A 26 -12.35 20.52 10.84
CA GLY A 26 -12.54 21.02 12.20
C GLY A 26 -12.74 22.54 12.23
N PRO A 27 -13.06 23.13 13.40
CA PRO A 27 -13.14 24.59 13.61
C PRO A 27 -11.73 25.21 13.72
N ASP A 28 -10.84 24.81 12.82
CA ASP A 28 -9.40 25.08 12.81
C ASP A 28 -9.14 26.31 11.92
N PRO A 29 -8.34 27.31 12.34
CA PRO A 29 -8.10 28.53 11.55
C PRO A 29 -7.34 28.28 10.23
N VAL A 30 -6.87 27.06 9.99
CA VAL A 30 -6.22 26.64 8.74
C VAL A 30 -7.27 26.35 7.67
N PHE A 31 -7.50 27.30 6.75
CA PHE A 31 -8.36 27.08 5.58
C PHE A 31 -7.91 25.87 4.73
N PHE A 32 -6.61 25.78 4.44
CA PHE A 32 -5.99 24.62 3.78
C PHE A 32 -4.46 24.63 3.92
N GLY A 33 -3.83 23.46 3.70
CA GLY A 33 -2.37 23.33 3.60
C GLY A 33 -1.94 22.61 2.32
N VAL A 34 -1.31 23.34 1.38
CA VAL A 34 -0.68 22.75 0.18
C VAL A 34 0.66 22.12 0.56
N ARG A 35 0.91 20.87 0.13
CA ARG A 35 2.20 20.20 0.33
C ARG A 35 3.00 20.18 -0.96
N GLY A 36 4.30 20.45 -0.86
CA GLY A 36 5.21 20.45 -2.00
C GLY A 36 6.69 20.48 -1.63
N GLU A 37 7.51 20.76 -2.64
CA GLU A 37 8.97 20.57 -2.62
C GLU A 37 9.77 21.87 -2.39
N ASP A 38 9.20 23.02 -2.76
CA ASP A 38 9.82 24.34 -2.61
C ASP A 38 8.76 25.45 -2.41
N VAL A 39 9.19 26.58 -1.83
CA VAL A 39 8.36 27.73 -1.45
C VAL A 39 7.54 28.25 -2.63
N GLN A 40 8.20 28.54 -3.75
CA GLN A 40 7.59 29.10 -4.95
C GLN A 40 6.45 28.21 -5.46
N THR A 41 6.61 26.88 -5.41
CA THR A 41 5.60 25.94 -5.89
C THR A 41 4.45 25.76 -4.90
N VAL A 42 4.68 25.82 -3.57
CA VAL A 42 3.56 25.76 -2.61
C VAL A 42 2.76 27.06 -2.57
N VAL A 43 3.41 28.23 -2.67
CA VAL A 43 2.72 29.54 -2.77
C VAL A 43 1.94 29.65 -4.08
N ARG A 44 2.53 29.27 -5.22
CA ARG A 44 1.81 29.15 -6.51
C ARG A 44 0.70 28.09 -6.46
N GLY A 45 0.89 27.03 -5.67
CA GLY A 45 -0.16 26.04 -5.41
C GLY A 45 -1.34 26.64 -4.67
N ALA A 46 -1.09 27.46 -3.64
CA ALA A 46 -2.10 28.13 -2.85
C ALA A 46 -2.89 29.18 -3.66
N SER A 47 -2.22 30.03 -4.45
CA SER A 47 -2.90 31.04 -5.29
C SER A 47 -3.72 30.45 -6.45
N LEU A 48 -3.53 29.16 -6.76
CA LEU A 48 -4.38 28.40 -7.69
C LEU A 48 -5.59 27.72 -7.02
N VAL A 49 -5.79 27.89 -5.71
CA VAL A 49 -7.00 27.45 -4.98
C VAL A 49 -8.02 28.58 -4.97
N LYS A 50 -9.21 28.33 -5.55
CA LYS A 50 -10.33 29.27 -5.50
C LYS A 50 -11.19 29.00 -4.27
N SER A 51 -11.56 30.06 -3.56
CA SER A 51 -12.53 30.06 -2.46
C SER A 51 -13.50 31.24 -2.62
N SER A 52 -14.67 31.16 -1.98
CA SER A 52 -15.57 32.30 -1.76
C SER A 52 -15.15 33.18 -0.58
N GLU A 53 -14.33 32.65 0.33
CA GLU A 53 -13.85 33.32 1.53
C GLU A 53 -12.46 33.95 1.31
N LYS A 54 -12.22 35.11 1.92
CA LYS A 54 -10.92 35.78 1.88
C LYS A 54 -9.97 35.17 2.91
N PHE A 55 -8.74 34.89 2.50
CA PHE A 55 -7.70 34.39 3.40
C PHE A 55 -6.99 35.56 4.09
N SER A 56 -6.80 35.48 5.41
CA SER A 56 -6.06 36.51 6.17
C SER A 56 -4.56 36.58 5.82
N GLY A 57 -4.01 35.51 5.24
CA GLY A 57 -2.59 35.38 4.94
C GLY A 57 -2.19 33.92 4.69
N TYR A 58 -0.88 33.66 4.59
CA TYR A 58 -0.31 32.31 4.50
C TYR A 58 1.03 32.21 5.26
N MET A 59 1.43 30.98 5.60
CA MET A 59 2.75 30.67 6.16
C MET A 59 3.26 29.32 5.64
N VAL A 60 4.55 29.26 5.26
CA VAL A 60 5.20 28.11 4.63
C VAL A 60 6.11 27.41 5.63
N PHE A 61 5.73 26.19 6.03
CA PHE A 61 6.48 25.39 7.00
C PHE A 61 7.35 24.32 6.33
N ARG A 62 8.64 24.29 6.67
CA ARG A 62 9.47 23.10 6.45
C ARG A 62 9.04 22.00 7.43
N SER A 63 8.71 20.81 6.93
CA SER A 63 8.20 19.70 7.76
C SER A 63 8.69 18.33 7.26
N ASN A 64 8.53 17.31 8.10
CA ASN A 64 8.73 15.91 7.72
C ASN A 64 7.49 15.29 7.03
N GLN A 65 6.54 16.10 6.52
CA GLN A 65 5.39 15.53 5.82
C GLN A 65 5.82 14.89 4.48
N GLY A 66 5.33 13.68 4.23
CA GLY A 66 5.64 12.88 3.04
C GLY A 66 7.08 12.36 2.93
N THR A 67 7.86 12.30 4.01
CA THR A 67 9.25 11.80 3.98
C THR A 67 9.38 10.29 4.21
N GLY A 68 8.42 9.65 4.89
CA GLY A 68 8.47 8.24 5.28
C GLY A 68 9.37 7.92 6.47
N ASP A 69 9.84 8.93 7.22
CA ASP A 69 10.88 8.74 8.26
C ASP A 69 10.46 7.76 9.37
N HIS A 70 9.17 7.71 9.72
CA HIS A 70 8.64 6.77 10.71
C HIS A 70 8.70 5.30 10.28
N LEU A 71 8.99 5.03 9.00
CA LEU A 71 9.10 3.68 8.42
C LEU A 71 10.53 3.31 8.00
N GLN A 72 11.55 4.03 8.48
CA GLN A 72 12.96 3.77 8.15
C GLN A 72 13.65 2.73 9.06
N ASN A 73 13.10 2.45 10.25
CA ASN A 73 13.66 1.45 11.17
C ASN A 73 13.07 0.06 10.90
N GLU A 74 13.87 -1.01 10.97
CA GLU A 74 13.31 -2.37 11.01
C GLU A 74 12.78 -2.69 12.42
N LEU A 75 11.59 -3.29 12.49
CA LEU A 75 10.94 -3.73 13.72
C LEU A 75 11.41 -5.14 14.10
N ASP A 76 11.84 -5.30 15.35
CA ASP A 76 12.14 -6.62 15.92
C ASP A 76 10.85 -7.43 16.16
N LEU A 77 10.72 -8.57 15.46
CA LEU A 77 9.58 -9.48 15.64
C LEU A 77 9.55 -10.15 17.02
N ASN A 78 10.65 -10.18 17.77
CA ASN A 78 10.67 -10.69 19.14
C ASN A 78 10.08 -9.67 20.14
N ASN A 79 10.18 -8.37 19.84
CA ASN A 79 9.68 -7.28 20.68
C ASN A 79 9.00 -6.18 19.85
N LEU A 80 7.87 -6.52 19.21
CA LEU A 80 7.00 -5.58 18.49
C LEU A 80 6.37 -4.58 19.47
N ARG A 81 7.08 -3.52 19.87
CA ARG A 81 6.63 -2.56 20.90
C ARG A 81 5.34 -1.84 20.43
N PRO A 82 4.29 -1.73 21.27
CA PRO A 82 3.11 -0.96 20.88
C PRO A 82 3.47 0.52 20.69
N PHE A 83 2.75 1.19 19.80
CA PHE A 83 2.97 2.60 19.42
C PHE A 83 4.30 2.89 18.70
N SER A 84 5.16 1.90 18.46
CA SER A 84 6.28 2.05 17.52
C SER A 84 5.81 1.99 16.06
N SER A 85 6.65 2.45 15.15
CA SER A 85 6.47 2.30 13.70
C SER A 85 7.81 2.00 13.03
N GLY A 86 7.75 1.38 11.85
CA GLY A 86 8.91 0.87 11.13
C GLY A 86 8.49 -0.07 9.99
N TYR A 87 9.44 -0.82 9.45
CA TYR A 87 9.20 -1.88 8.48
C TYR A 87 9.58 -3.27 9.01
N MET A 88 9.17 -4.33 8.31
CA MET A 88 9.65 -5.70 8.48
C MET A 88 9.82 -6.34 7.10
N VAL A 89 10.82 -7.21 6.94
CA VAL A 89 10.95 -8.09 5.76
C VAL A 89 10.67 -9.54 6.15
N GLY A 90 9.83 -10.24 5.38
CA GLY A 90 9.53 -11.65 5.66
C GLY A 90 8.63 -12.31 4.61
N HIS A 91 8.46 -13.62 4.73
CA HIS A 91 7.59 -14.39 3.85
C HIS A 91 6.15 -14.37 4.38
N VAL A 92 5.15 -14.22 3.51
CA VAL A 92 3.74 -14.41 3.86
C VAL A 92 3.54 -15.83 4.40
N ALA A 93 3.10 -15.97 5.65
CA ALA A 93 3.09 -17.24 6.36
C ALA A 93 1.90 -18.15 6.00
N GLU A 94 0.77 -17.52 5.69
CA GLU A 94 -0.55 -18.12 5.45
C GLU A 94 -1.33 -17.29 4.42
N THR A 95 -2.29 -17.91 3.75
CA THR A 95 -3.16 -17.19 2.79
C THR A 95 -3.94 -16.07 3.50
N PRO A 96 -3.89 -14.83 2.99
CA PRO A 96 -4.62 -13.68 3.54
C PRO A 96 -6.13 -13.92 3.63
N LYS A 97 -6.76 -13.41 4.71
CA LYS A 97 -8.19 -13.56 4.98
C LYS A 97 -8.87 -12.19 4.94
N ILE A 98 -9.92 -12.06 4.13
CA ILE A 98 -10.80 -10.89 4.14
C ILE A 98 -11.75 -11.04 5.33
N ILE A 99 -11.87 -10.00 6.16
CA ILE A 99 -12.77 -9.96 7.32
C ILE A 99 -13.91 -8.95 7.12
N VAL A 100 -14.90 -8.98 8.02
CA VAL A 100 -16.03 -8.03 8.07
C VAL A 100 -15.50 -6.58 8.01
N GLY A 101 -16.20 -5.71 7.28
CA GLY A 101 -15.70 -4.37 6.94
C GLY A 101 -14.72 -4.34 5.75
N GLY A 102 -14.41 -5.50 5.14
CA GLY A 102 -13.58 -5.61 3.94
C GLY A 102 -12.09 -5.33 4.18
N HIS A 103 -11.61 -5.55 5.40
CA HIS A 103 -10.19 -5.45 5.74
C HIS A 103 -9.50 -6.78 5.45
N VAL A 104 -8.18 -6.79 5.27
CA VAL A 104 -7.40 -8.02 5.05
C VAL A 104 -6.45 -8.27 6.21
N MET A 105 -6.55 -9.47 6.80
CA MET A 105 -5.67 -9.96 7.85
C MET A 105 -4.74 -11.04 7.29
N PHE A 106 -3.45 -10.95 7.59
CA PHE A 106 -2.47 -11.99 7.27
C PHE A 106 -1.33 -11.96 8.31
N SER A 107 -0.34 -12.85 8.16
CA SER A 107 0.90 -12.77 8.95
C SER A 107 2.13 -12.97 8.06
N ILE A 108 3.24 -12.35 8.45
CA ILE A 108 4.56 -12.64 7.87
C ILE A 108 5.37 -13.53 8.82
N LEU A 109 6.35 -14.24 8.27
CA LEU A 109 7.30 -15.11 8.94
C LEU A 109 8.73 -14.61 8.64
N LYS A 110 9.50 -14.29 9.70
CA LYS A 110 10.95 -14.02 9.63
C LYS A 110 11.63 -14.82 10.74
N SER A 111 12.68 -15.58 10.41
CA SER A 111 13.48 -16.37 11.36
C SER A 111 12.64 -17.20 12.37
N GLY A 112 11.58 -17.87 11.88
CA GLY A 112 10.68 -18.68 12.70
C GLY A 112 9.63 -17.91 13.52
N LYS A 113 9.71 -16.57 13.59
CA LYS A 113 8.73 -15.71 14.30
C LYS A 113 7.65 -15.21 13.34
N LYS A 114 6.37 -15.30 13.75
CA LYS A 114 5.24 -14.73 13.04
C LYS A 114 4.91 -13.32 13.55
N ALA A 115 4.49 -12.43 12.66
CA ALA A 115 3.94 -11.12 13.00
C ALA A 115 2.59 -10.88 12.30
N ASN A 116 1.56 -10.50 13.06
CA ASN A 116 0.20 -10.28 12.56
C ASN A 116 0.07 -8.91 11.89
N CYS A 117 -0.57 -8.87 10.72
CA CYS A 117 -0.61 -7.71 9.82
C CYS A 117 -2.05 -7.43 9.37
N ALA A 118 -2.46 -6.16 9.39
CA ALA A 118 -3.79 -5.71 9.01
C ALA A 118 -3.73 -4.61 7.94
N VAL A 119 -4.48 -4.81 6.84
CA VAL A 119 -4.66 -3.84 5.76
C VAL A 119 -6.12 -3.39 5.77
N TYR A 120 -6.37 -2.15 6.20
CA TYR A 120 -7.72 -1.61 6.37
C TYR A 120 -8.33 -1.17 5.04
N LYS A 121 -9.65 -1.38 4.87
CA LYS A 121 -10.40 -1.06 3.62
C LYS A 121 -10.13 0.36 3.06
N PRO A 122 -10.04 1.45 3.87
CA PRO A 122 -9.82 2.79 3.33
C PRO A 122 -8.52 2.99 2.54
N THR A 123 -7.50 2.14 2.78
CA THR A 123 -6.17 2.22 2.13
C THR A 123 -6.20 1.95 0.63
N GLY A 124 -7.17 1.19 0.13
CA GLY A 124 -7.16 0.65 -1.25
C GLY A 124 -6.20 -0.54 -1.46
N LEU A 125 -5.28 -0.81 -0.52
CA LEU A 125 -4.30 -1.91 -0.62
C LEU A 125 -4.92 -3.31 -0.45
N THR A 126 -6.20 -3.43 -0.09
CA THR A 126 -6.85 -4.71 0.22
C THR A 126 -6.93 -5.67 -0.98
N GLY A 127 -7.01 -5.15 -2.22
CA GLY A 127 -6.93 -5.97 -3.44
C GLY A 127 -5.54 -6.56 -3.69
N ILE A 128 -4.48 -5.83 -3.32
CA ILE A 128 -3.09 -6.31 -3.36
C ILE A 128 -2.87 -7.32 -2.26
N ALA A 129 -3.25 -6.97 -1.02
CA ALA A 129 -3.10 -7.81 0.16
C ALA A 129 -3.83 -9.17 0.02
N SER A 130 -5.03 -9.20 -0.57
CA SER A 130 -5.78 -10.45 -0.84
C SER A 130 -5.27 -11.23 -2.05
N SER A 131 -4.32 -10.69 -2.83
CA SER A 131 -3.66 -11.36 -3.96
C SER A 131 -2.30 -11.99 -3.60
N LEU A 132 -1.83 -11.79 -2.35
CA LEU A 132 -0.67 -12.48 -1.78
C LEU A 132 -0.98 -13.96 -1.50
N ILE A 133 0.03 -14.81 -1.53
CA ILE A 133 -0.04 -16.24 -1.18
C ILE A 133 1.08 -16.60 -0.21
N LYS A 134 0.93 -17.73 0.49
CA LYS A 134 1.99 -18.28 1.34
C LYS A 134 3.30 -18.42 0.56
N GLY A 135 4.38 -17.85 1.11
CA GLY A 135 5.73 -17.89 0.55
C GLY A 135 6.18 -16.59 -0.13
N ASP A 136 5.27 -15.70 -0.54
CA ASP A 136 5.63 -14.39 -1.11
C ASP A 136 6.57 -13.63 -0.17
N LEU A 137 7.74 -13.22 -0.65
CA LEU A 137 8.69 -12.39 0.10
C LEU A 137 8.29 -10.93 -0.06
N ILE A 138 7.96 -10.28 1.05
CA ILE A 138 7.51 -8.89 1.07
C ILE A 138 8.24 -8.08 2.15
N ARG A 139 8.36 -6.78 1.91
CA ARG A 139 8.63 -5.77 2.92
C ARG A 139 7.34 -4.99 3.16
N ILE A 140 6.99 -4.79 4.42
CA ILE A 140 5.79 -4.05 4.84
C ILE A 140 6.15 -3.11 5.96
N GLY A 141 5.47 -1.97 6.05
CA GLY A 141 5.68 -1.02 7.14
C GLY A 141 4.38 -0.38 7.62
N GLY A 142 4.43 0.20 8.82
CA GLY A 142 3.30 0.84 9.49
C GLY A 142 3.52 0.98 10.99
N GLY A 143 2.45 1.30 11.72
CA GLY A 143 2.46 1.39 13.20
C GLY A 143 1.97 0.12 13.89
N ILE A 144 2.60 -0.25 15.02
CA ILE A 144 2.19 -1.40 15.84
C ILE A 144 1.07 -0.99 16.80
N ARG A 145 -0.11 -1.61 16.63
CA ARG A 145 -1.25 -1.49 17.53
C ARG A 145 -0.99 -2.29 18.82
N LYS A 146 -1.34 -1.72 19.98
CA LYS A 146 -1.45 -2.46 21.25
C LYS A 146 -2.45 -3.61 21.11
N ALA A 147 -2.12 -4.76 21.69
CA ALA A 147 -3.02 -5.92 21.74
C ALA A 147 -4.37 -5.58 22.41
N SER A 148 -5.42 -6.29 22.03
CA SER A 148 -6.78 -6.20 22.58
C SER A 148 -7.21 -7.54 23.19
N LYS A 149 -8.41 -7.60 23.78
CA LYS A 149 -9.02 -8.86 24.26
C LYS A 149 -9.22 -9.92 23.16
N THR A 150 -9.13 -9.55 21.87
CA THR A 150 -9.44 -10.43 20.73
C THR A 150 -8.30 -10.60 19.73
N HIS A 151 -7.22 -9.83 19.87
CA HIS A 151 -6.12 -9.81 18.91
C HIS A 151 -4.79 -9.46 19.60
N ASP A 152 -3.72 -10.13 19.23
CA ASP A 152 -2.35 -9.76 19.58
C ASP A 152 -1.92 -8.39 19.02
N ARG A 153 -0.66 -8.02 19.25
CA ARG A 153 -0.04 -6.85 18.60
C ARG A 153 -0.09 -7.03 17.07
N ILE A 154 -0.55 -5.99 16.37
CA ILE A 154 -0.79 -6.01 14.92
C ILE A 154 -0.03 -4.85 14.27
N LEU A 155 0.64 -5.11 13.15
CA LEU A 155 1.12 -4.06 12.25
C LEU A 155 -0.06 -3.53 11.42
N ASN A 156 -0.39 -2.25 11.61
CA ASN A 156 -1.35 -1.53 10.78
C ASN A 156 -0.64 -1.07 9.49
N VAL A 157 -0.75 -1.85 8.42
CA VAL A 157 0.08 -1.73 7.21
C VAL A 157 -0.24 -0.44 6.44
N GLU A 158 0.82 0.31 6.11
CA GLU A 158 0.81 1.55 5.34
C GLU A 158 1.39 1.40 3.94
N PHE A 159 2.22 0.38 3.67
CA PHE A 159 2.67 0.02 2.32
C PHE A 159 2.92 -1.49 2.20
N ILE A 160 2.87 -2.00 0.97
CA ILE A 160 3.28 -3.38 0.65
C ILE A 160 4.31 -3.32 -0.49
N ASP A 161 5.54 -3.69 -0.18
CA ASP A 161 6.67 -3.76 -1.12
C ASP A 161 6.93 -5.23 -1.45
N VAL A 162 6.54 -5.64 -2.66
CA VAL A 162 6.61 -7.04 -3.09
C VAL A 162 7.99 -7.30 -3.68
N ILE A 163 8.87 -7.91 -2.89
CA ILE A 163 10.26 -8.20 -3.28
C ILE A 163 10.31 -9.38 -4.25
N LYS A 164 9.53 -10.44 -3.98
CA LYS A 164 9.49 -11.65 -4.81
C LYS A 164 8.21 -12.45 -4.60
N LEU A 165 7.41 -12.56 -5.65
CA LEU A 165 6.22 -13.41 -5.73
C LEU A 165 6.57 -14.89 -5.88
N GLU A 166 5.84 -15.73 -5.16
CA GLU A 166 5.89 -17.17 -5.33
C GLU A 166 5.05 -17.68 -6.51
N LYS A 167 5.46 -18.86 -7.00
CA LYS A 167 4.89 -19.49 -8.20
C LYS A 167 3.53 -20.10 -7.89
N ASN A 168 2.46 -19.33 -8.11
CA ASN A 168 1.09 -19.87 -8.06
C ASN A 168 0.91 -20.96 -9.14
N SER A 169 0.60 -22.18 -8.70
CA SER A 169 0.36 -23.32 -9.58
C SER A 169 -0.67 -24.27 -9.00
N VAL A 170 -1.59 -24.74 -9.84
CA VAL A 170 -2.71 -25.60 -9.44
C VAL A 170 -2.70 -26.91 -10.21
N LEU A 171 -3.12 -27.99 -9.56
CA LEU A 171 -3.25 -29.31 -10.18
C LEU A 171 -4.58 -29.42 -10.94
N VAL A 172 -4.50 -29.39 -12.28
CA VAL A 172 -5.65 -29.55 -13.18
C VAL A 172 -5.67 -30.94 -13.82
N ASN A 173 -6.84 -31.39 -14.27
CA ASN A 173 -6.96 -32.63 -15.01
C ASN A 173 -6.14 -32.54 -16.33
N PRO A 174 -5.46 -33.62 -16.75
CA PRO A 174 -4.65 -33.62 -17.96
C PRO A 174 -5.47 -33.32 -19.22
N TYR A 175 -4.84 -32.69 -20.21
CA TYR A 175 -5.42 -32.52 -21.55
C TYR A 175 -5.25 -33.81 -22.37
N CYS A 176 -6.23 -34.16 -23.20
CA CYS A 176 -6.07 -35.25 -24.16
C CYS A 176 -5.28 -34.76 -25.38
N GLY A 177 -4.04 -35.22 -25.54
CA GLY A 177 -3.17 -34.86 -26.68
C GLY A 177 -3.64 -35.27 -28.09
N ARG A 178 -4.87 -35.77 -28.27
CA ARG A 178 -5.52 -35.96 -29.59
C ARG A 178 -6.61 -34.92 -29.88
N CYS A 179 -7.25 -34.33 -28.86
CA CYS A 179 -8.40 -33.43 -29.04
C CYS A 179 -8.38 -32.18 -28.14
N MET A 180 -7.32 -31.99 -27.37
CA MET A 180 -7.03 -30.86 -26.47
C MET A 180 -8.10 -30.53 -25.40
N LYS A 181 -9.16 -31.33 -25.28
CA LYS A 181 -10.11 -31.24 -24.16
C LYS A 181 -9.50 -31.82 -22.87
N HIS A 182 -9.86 -31.24 -21.72
CA HIS A 182 -9.55 -31.83 -20.41
C HIS A 182 -10.16 -33.24 -20.27
N MET A 183 -9.42 -34.16 -19.66
CA MET A 183 -9.93 -35.47 -19.26
C MET A 183 -10.82 -35.35 -18.01
N LYS A 184 -11.80 -36.24 -17.89
CA LYS A 184 -12.63 -36.42 -16.68
C LYS A 184 -11.94 -37.37 -15.71
N SER A 185 -12.24 -37.24 -14.42
CA SER A 185 -11.85 -38.24 -13.41
C SER A 185 -12.62 -39.54 -13.65
N ARG A 186 -11.96 -40.69 -13.44
CA ARG A 186 -12.61 -42.01 -13.42
C ARG A 186 -13.11 -42.43 -12.04
N GLY A 187 -12.73 -41.71 -10.99
CA GLY A 187 -12.97 -42.08 -9.59
C GLY A 187 -11.70 -41.97 -8.74
N LYS A 188 -11.84 -42.17 -7.42
CA LYS A 188 -10.71 -42.12 -6.48
C LYS A 188 -9.66 -43.17 -6.87
N GLY A 189 -8.44 -42.74 -7.15
CA GLY A 189 -7.32 -43.63 -7.53
C GLY A 189 -7.35 -44.18 -8.97
N GLN A 190 -8.42 -43.97 -9.76
CA GLN A 190 -8.55 -44.58 -11.10
C GLN A 190 -8.00 -43.71 -12.26
N GLY A 191 -7.37 -42.58 -11.94
CA GLY A 191 -6.86 -41.63 -12.93
C GLY A 191 -7.97 -40.93 -13.73
N TYR A 192 -7.64 -40.58 -14.98
CA TYR A 192 -8.44 -39.72 -15.85
C TYR A 192 -8.65 -40.38 -17.23
N LYS A 193 -9.78 -40.06 -17.90
CA LYS A 193 -10.12 -40.53 -19.25
C LYS A 193 -10.64 -39.39 -20.13
N CYS A 194 -10.28 -39.41 -21.41
CA CYS A 194 -10.93 -38.58 -22.42
C CYS A 194 -12.21 -39.26 -22.95
N GLU A 195 -13.37 -38.63 -22.73
CA GLU A 195 -14.66 -39.13 -23.22
C GLU A 195 -14.66 -39.30 -24.75
N LYS A 196 -14.17 -38.30 -25.52
CA LYS A 196 -14.17 -38.34 -27.00
C LYS A 196 -13.11 -39.30 -27.61
N CYS A 197 -12.04 -39.65 -26.90
CA CYS A 197 -10.88 -40.31 -27.50
C CYS A 197 -10.39 -41.59 -26.80
N GLY A 198 -11.05 -42.04 -25.73
CA GLY A 198 -10.72 -43.26 -25.00
C GLY A 198 -9.44 -43.19 -24.14
N LYS A 199 -8.41 -42.45 -24.59
CA LYS A 199 -7.11 -42.29 -23.94
C LYS A 199 -7.24 -41.91 -22.46
N THR A 200 -6.39 -42.52 -21.63
CA THR A 200 -6.30 -42.30 -20.20
C THR A 200 -5.02 -41.56 -19.80
N SER A 201 -4.95 -41.08 -18.56
CA SER A 201 -3.73 -40.58 -17.90
C SER A 201 -3.90 -40.72 -16.39
N GLN A 202 -2.84 -41.04 -15.65
CA GLN A 202 -2.95 -41.27 -14.20
C GLN A 202 -2.98 -39.98 -13.38
N ASN A 203 -2.10 -39.03 -13.72
CA ASN A 203 -1.80 -37.88 -12.87
C ASN A 203 -2.44 -36.58 -13.36
N LYS A 204 -2.70 -35.67 -12.42
CA LYS A 204 -2.97 -34.26 -12.73
C LYS A 204 -1.71 -33.58 -13.24
N ILE A 205 -1.88 -32.59 -14.10
CA ILE A 205 -0.78 -31.73 -14.57
C ILE A 205 -0.72 -30.45 -13.75
N LEU A 206 0.51 -29.96 -13.52
CA LEU A 206 0.74 -28.71 -12.80
C LEU A 206 0.57 -27.52 -13.76
N LYS A 207 -0.50 -26.73 -13.59
CA LYS A 207 -0.76 -25.53 -14.38
C LYS A 207 -0.34 -24.29 -13.59
N LYS A 208 0.65 -23.54 -14.09
CA LYS A 208 1.01 -22.21 -13.59
C LYS A 208 -0.18 -21.26 -13.78
N VAL A 209 -0.46 -20.44 -12.78
CA VAL A 209 -1.54 -19.43 -12.80
C VAL A 209 -0.89 -18.04 -12.68
N PRO A 210 -1.13 -17.12 -13.63
CA PRO A 210 -0.62 -15.74 -13.52
C PRO A 210 -1.02 -15.08 -12.20
N ARG A 211 -0.10 -14.34 -11.58
CA ARG A 211 -0.40 -13.51 -10.41
C ARG A 211 -1.15 -12.25 -10.87
N LYS A 212 -2.04 -11.73 -10.01
CA LYS A 212 -2.75 -10.45 -10.23
C LYS A 212 -1.91 -9.21 -9.84
N ILE A 213 -0.73 -9.45 -9.27
CA ILE A 213 0.19 -8.46 -8.72
C ILE A 213 1.59 -8.73 -9.28
N LYS A 214 2.50 -7.75 -9.14
CA LYS A 214 3.88 -7.77 -9.63
C LYS A 214 4.85 -7.57 -8.47
N ASP A 215 6.13 -7.84 -8.70
CA ASP A 215 7.23 -7.47 -7.81
C ASP A 215 7.45 -5.94 -7.88
N GLN A 216 6.82 -5.19 -6.98
CA GLN A 216 6.87 -3.73 -6.90
C GLN A 216 6.35 -3.20 -5.55
N LEU A 217 6.62 -1.92 -5.28
CA LEU A 217 5.97 -1.17 -4.21
C LEU A 217 4.52 -0.82 -4.55
N TYR A 218 3.64 -1.02 -3.56
CA TYR A 218 2.25 -0.60 -3.53
C TYR A 218 2.02 0.34 -2.34
N LEU A 219 1.58 1.57 -2.64
CA LEU A 219 1.20 2.60 -1.68
C LEU A 219 -0.34 2.69 -1.56
N PRO A 220 -0.87 3.33 -0.51
CA PRO A 220 -2.30 3.61 -0.38
C PRO A 220 -2.80 4.56 -1.48
N VAL A 221 -4.11 4.65 -1.62
CA VAL A 221 -4.74 5.78 -2.32
C VAL A 221 -4.45 7.10 -1.57
N PRO A 222 -4.33 8.26 -2.25
CA PRO A 222 -3.89 9.52 -1.62
C PRO A 222 -4.68 9.95 -0.38
N SER A 223 -6.01 9.73 -0.36
CA SER A 223 -6.88 10.00 0.80
C SER A 223 -6.67 9.09 2.02
N ALA A 224 -5.76 8.11 1.93
CA ALA A 224 -5.35 7.23 3.02
C ALA A 224 -3.84 7.32 3.33
N HIS A 225 -3.11 8.24 2.70
CA HIS A 225 -1.77 8.61 3.17
C HIS A 225 -1.86 9.29 4.54
N ARG A 226 -0.98 8.90 5.47
CA ARG A 226 -0.74 9.67 6.71
C ARG A 226 0.14 10.87 6.38
N HIS A 227 0.22 11.84 7.30
CA HIS A 227 1.11 13.01 7.20
C HIS A 227 2.53 12.67 6.75
N LEU A 228 3.10 11.58 7.28
CA LEU A 228 4.47 11.15 6.99
C LEU A 228 4.58 10.18 5.79
N THR A 229 3.49 9.64 5.24
CA THR A 229 3.55 8.62 4.17
C THR A 229 4.16 9.22 2.89
N ARG A 230 5.32 8.69 2.48
CA ARG A 230 6.04 9.11 1.27
C ARG A 230 5.21 8.80 0.00
N PRO A 231 4.77 9.81 -0.78
CA PRO A 231 4.03 9.58 -2.02
C PRO A 231 4.93 9.00 -3.12
N LEU A 232 4.31 8.35 -4.11
CA LEU A 232 5.01 7.68 -5.22
C LEU A 232 6.03 8.62 -5.94
N GLN A 233 5.62 9.86 -6.22
CA GLN A 233 6.44 10.89 -6.87
C GLN A 233 7.65 11.39 -6.06
N ARG A 234 7.79 10.98 -4.79
CA ARG A 234 8.92 11.31 -3.90
C ARG A 234 9.81 10.09 -3.57
N ILE A 235 9.57 8.92 -4.16
CA ILE A 235 10.38 7.71 -3.88
C ILE A 235 11.85 7.94 -4.23
N SER A 236 12.12 8.45 -5.43
CA SER A 236 13.47 8.73 -5.94
C SER A 236 14.11 10.02 -5.38
N LYS A 237 13.49 10.67 -4.40
CA LYS A 237 13.99 11.92 -3.81
C LYS A 237 14.62 11.70 -2.44
N PHE A 238 15.79 12.27 -2.22
CA PHE A 238 16.45 12.24 -0.92
C PHE A 238 16.02 13.43 -0.07
N ASN A 239 15.91 13.24 1.25
CA ASN A 239 15.59 14.33 2.17
C ASN A 239 16.83 15.23 2.32
N THR A 240 16.86 16.39 1.68
CA THR A 240 17.98 17.33 1.79
C THR A 240 17.90 18.20 3.05
N LYS A 241 19.06 18.69 3.49
CA LYS A 241 19.10 19.92 4.30
C LYS A 241 18.76 21.09 3.38
N ILE A 242 17.85 21.93 3.84
CA ILE A 242 17.45 23.20 3.22
C ILE A 242 17.57 24.23 4.33
N GLU A 243 18.40 25.24 4.12
CA GLU A 243 18.55 26.36 5.05
C GLU A 243 17.41 27.36 4.80
N PHE A 244 17.12 28.20 5.80
CA PHE A 244 16.13 29.25 5.62
C PHE A 244 16.69 30.35 4.71
N ASP A 245 15.83 31.03 3.98
CA ASP A 245 16.22 31.93 2.91
C ASP A 245 15.32 33.16 2.92
N ASP A 246 15.81 34.21 3.56
CA ASP A 246 15.09 35.47 3.80
C ASP A 246 14.73 36.22 2.50
N SER A 247 15.31 35.84 1.35
CA SER A 247 14.99 36.42 0.04
C SER A 247 13.62 35.98 -0.52
N LYS A 248 12.92 35.07 0.17
CA LYS A 248 11.63 34.51 -0.26
C LYS A 248 10.54 34.83 0.76
N GLU A 249 9.33 35.11 0.28
CA GLU A 249 8.16 35.23 1.16
C GLU A 249 7.76 33.84 1.71
N TRP A 250 8.15 33.57 2.95
CA TRP A 250 7.68 32.40 3.72
C TRP A 250 6.40 32.67 4.50
N PHE A 251 6.03 33.94 4.68
CA PHE A 251 4.76 34.37 5.26
C PHE A 251 4.25 35.60 4.51
N CYS A 252 2.93 35.80 4.51
CA CYS A 252 2.32 37.04 4.08
C CYS A 252 1.00 37.27 4.82
N ASN A 253 0.71 38.52 5.17
CA ASN A 253 -0.59 38.95 5.68
C ASN A 253 -1.31 39.67 4.54
N SER A 254 -2.54 39.27 4.24
CA SER A 254 -3.34 39.62 3.05
C SER A 254 -2.94 38.93 1.73
N ILE A 255 -3.96 38.55 0.95
CA ILE A 255 -3.94 38.19 -0.48
C ILE A 255 -5.09 38.96 -1.15
#